data_AF-A0A2D6TPY1-F1
#
_entry.id   AF-A0A2D6TPY1-F1
#
_cell.length_a   1.000
_cell.length_b   1.000
_cell.length_c   1.000
_cell.angle_alpha   90.00
_cell.angle_beta   90.00
_cell.angle_gamma   90.00
#
_symmetry.space_group_name_H-M   'P 1'
#
loop_
_entity.id
_entity.type
_entity.pdbx_description
1 polymer ?
#
loop_
_entity_poly.entity_id
_entity_poly.type
_entity_poly.pdbx_seq_one_letter_code
_entity_poly.pdbx_strand_id
1 'polypeptide(L)'
;MCEPVTAALMAAQFAMAAYGQYQQGRAQEAQQNYVAAQNQENAKAAEWQAQDAEARGEQEQFRQRLQQSQLEGQQISALASNGGAIGIGSSGDLLSHSYIMGQYDNNTIGNNADKEAYGYRVQSANYTNEAQLNRMAGKNAKKAGIMNAGTTLLSGASQFGSTFQFDNGSLAYR
;
A
#
# COMPACT_ATOMS: atom_id res chain seq x y z
N MET A 1 26.54 19.28 48.73
CA MET A 1 26.73 17.89 49.23
C MET A 1 25.57 16.97 48.79
N CYS A 2 25.57 16.48 47.55
CA CYS A 2 24.84 15.25 47.25
C CYS A 2 25.66 14.10 47.84
N GLU A 3 25.09 13.29 48.73
CA GLU A 3 25.77 12.08 49.18
C GLU A 3 25.98 11.16 47.96
N PRO A 4 27.06 10.36 47.92
CA PRO A 4 27.34 9.45 46.81
C PRO A 4 26.17 8.50 46.50
N VAL A 5 25.31 8.24 47.49
CA VAL A 5 24.06 7.48 47.34
C VAL A 5 23.02 8.24 46.51
N THR A 6 22.82 9.54 46.74
CA THR A 6 21.87 10.38 45.98
C THR A 6 22.32 10.55 44.54
N ALA A 7 23.63 10.68 44.34
CA ALA A 7 24.28 10.70 43.04
C ALA A 7 24.03 9.42 42.23
N ALA A 8 24.26 8.26 42.85
CA ALA A 8 24.00 6.96 42.24
C ALA A 8 22.50 6.76 41.92
N LEU A 9 21.61 7.26 42.78
CA LEU A 9 20.17 7.15 42.59
C LEU A 9 19.69 7.99 41.39
N MET A 10 20.20 9.21 41.23
CA MET A 10 19.89 10.05 40.06
C MET A 10 20.46 9.47 38.76
N ALA A 11 21.69 8.94 38.77
CA ALA A 11 22.25 8.24 37.62
C ALA A 11 21.41 7.01 37.22
N ALA A 12 20.92 6.26 38.21
CA ALA A 12 20.02 5.13 37.97
C ALA A 12 18.66 5.57 37.38
N GLN A 13 18.09 6.68 37.84
CA GLN A 13 16.86 7.24 37.28
C GLN A 13 17.02 7.64 35.81
N PHE A 14 18.12 8.30 35.44
CA PHE A 14 18.39 8.65 34.04
C PHE A 14 18.65 7.43 33.16
N ALA A 15 19.32 6.40 33.70
CA ALA A 15 19.50 5.12 32.99
C ALA A 15 18.16 4.41 32.74
N MET A 16 17.26 4.40 33.72
CA MET A 16 15.92 3.84 33.58
C MET A 16 15.07 4.63 32.57
N ALA A 17 15.13 5.96 32.60
CA ALA A 17 14.44 6.82 31.64
C ALA A 17 14.95 6.59 30.20
N ALA A 18 16.27 6.51 30.01
CA ALA A 18 16.88 6.21 28.72
C ALA A 18 16.51 4.81 28.22
N TYR A 19 16.48 3.81 29.10
CA TYR A 19 16.02 2.46 28.76
C TYR A 19 14.55 2.45 28.31
N GLY A 20 13.69 3.20 29.00
CA GLY A 20 12.28 3.36 28.61
C GLY A 20 12.13 3.96 27.21
N GLN A 21 12.89 5.01 26.88
CA GLN A 21 12.88 5.64 25.55
C GLN A 21 13.38 4.70 24.44
N TYR A 22 14.41 3.90 24.73
CA TYR A 22 14.91 2.88 23.81
C TYR A 22 13.88 1.79 23.53
N GLN A 23 13.25 1.24 24.59
CA GLN A 23 12.18 0.25 24.48
C GLN A 23 10.98 0.81 23.71
N GLN A 24 10.59 2.06 24.00
CA GLN A 24 9.49 2.72 23.31
C GLN A 24 9.74 2.84 21.81
N GLY A 25 10.96 3.22 21.39
CA GLY A 25 11.33 3.28 19.97
C GLY A 25 11.27 1.92 19.28
N ARG A 26 11.68 0.84 19.95
CA ARG A 26 11.56 -0.54 19.44
C ARG A 26 10.13 -1.03 19.35
N ALA A 27 9.29 -0.70 20.34
CA ALA A 27 7.87 -1.03 20.31
C ALA A 27 7.15 -0.31 19.17
N GLN A 28 7.46 0.97 18.96
CA GLN A 28 6.94 1.74 17.81
C GLN A 28 7.40 1.16 16.47
N GLU A 29 8.67 0.75 16.34
CA GLU A 29 9.16 0.06 15.13
C GLU A 29 8.35 -1.22 14.86
N ALA A 30 8.12 -2.05 15.88
CA ALA A 30 7.35 -3.29 15.74
C ALA A 30 5.90 -3.02 15.33
N GLN A 31 5.26 -2.02 15.94
CA GLN A 31 3.91 -1.59 15.59
C GLN A 31 3.82 -1.14 14.13
N GLN A 32 4.74 -0.28 13.69
CA GLN A 32 4.72 0.23 12.32
C GLN A 32 5.02 -0.88 11.28
N ASN A 33 5.89 -1.82 11.63
CA ASN A 33 6.14 -3.00 10.78
C ASN A 33 4.90 -3.90 10.67
N TYR A 34 4.10 -4.01 11.72
CA TYR A 34 2.83 -4.74 11.68
C TYR A 34 1.82 -4.06 10.73
N VAL A 35 1.64 -2.75 10.85
CA VAL A 35 0.78 -1.98 9.93
C VAL A 35 1.28 -2.09 8.49
N ALA A 36 2.59 -2.05 8.28
CA ALA A 36 3.18 -2.26 6.96
C ALA A 36 2.89 -3.66 6.40
N ALA A 37 2.97 -4.71 7.22
CA ALA A 37 2.62 -6.06 6.79
C ALA A 37 1.14 -6.17 6.42
N GLN A 38 0.25 -5.60 7.22
CA GLN A 38 -1.17 -5.53 6.90
C GLN A 38 -1.42 -4.84 5.56
N ASN A 39 -0.79 -3.70 5.31
CA ASN A 39 -0.91 -3.00 4.03
C ASN A 39 -0.36 -3.83 2.86
N GLN A 40 0.69 -4.62 3.05
CA GLN A 40 1.13 -5.54 1.99
C GLN A 40 0.13 -6.64 1.69
N GLU A 41 -0.56 -7.18 2.69
CA GLU A 41 -1.64 -8.14 2.45
C GLU A 41 -2.83 -7.48 1.73
N ASN A 42 -3.18 -6.25 2.10
CA ASN A 42 -4.19 -5.47 1.38
C ASN A 42 -3.80 -5.19 -0.07
N ALA A 43 -2.51 -4.93 -0.33
CA ALA A 43 -2.00 -4.76 -1.70
C ALA A 43 -2.18 -6.03 -2.54
N LYS A 44 -1.86 -7.20 -1.98
CA LYS A 44 -2.09 -8.49 -2.65
C LYS A 44 -3.56 -8.75 -2.90
N ALA A 45 -4.43 -8.46 -1.93
CA ALA A 45 -5.86 -8.62 -2.09
C ALA A 45 -6.41 -7.74 -3.22
N ALA A 46 -5.97 -6.49 -3.32
CA ALA A 46 -6.32 -5.59 -4.42
C ALA A 46 -5.79 -6.10 -5.77
N GLU A 47 -4.56 -6.64 -5.81
CA GLU A 47 -4.03 -7.26 -7.03
C GLU A 47 -4.85 -8.50 -7.46
N TRP A 48 -5.31 -9.33 -6.52
CA TRP A 48 -6.22 -10.43 -6.83
C TRP A 48 -7.57 -9.95 -7.35
N GLN A 49 -8.10 -8.85 -6.81
CA GLN A 49 -9.32 -8.23 -7.34
C GLN A 49 -9.13 -7.71 -8.77
N ALA A 50 -7.94 -7.18 -9.10
CA ALA A 50 -7.61 -6.79 -10.46
C ALA A 50 -7.63 -7.97 -11.43
N GLN A 51 -6.98 -9.07 -11.05
CA GLN A 51 -6.93 -10.30 -11.86
C GLN A 51 -8.32 -10.93 -12.03
N ASP A 52 -9.14 -10.91 -10.98
CA ASP A 52 -10.52 -11.38 -11.04
C ASP A 52 -11.37 -10.50 -11.98
N ALA A 53 -11.22 -9.17 -11.93
CA ALA A 53 -11.92 -8.27 -12.84
C ALA A 53 -11.54 -8.53 -14.32
N GLU A 54 -10.25 -8.71 -14.61
CA GLU A 54 -9.77 -9.11 -15.95
C GLU A 54 -10.38 -10.45 -16.38
N ALA A 55 -10.34 -11.47 -15.53
CA ALA A 55 -10.88 -12.79 -15.83
C ALA A 55 -12.40 -12.78 -16.09
N ARG A 56 -13.17 -12.03 -15.30
CA ARG A 56 -14.62 -11.84 -15.54
C ARG A 56 -14.86 -11.12 -16.87
N GLY A 57 -14.04 -10.11 -17.19
CA GLY A 57 -14.07 -9.41 -18.47
C GLY A 57 -13.85 -10.34 -19.65
N GLU A 58 -12.82 -11.18 -19.61
CA GLU A 58 -12.53 -12.18 -20.64
C GLU A 58 -13.68 -13.17 -20.83
N GLN A 59 -14.26 -13.66 -19.72
CA GLN A 59 -15.40 -14.57 -19.77
C GLN A 59 -16.63 -13.89 -20.41
N GLU A 60 -16.88 -12.63 -20.08
CA GLU A 60 -17.99 -11.87 -20.66
C GLU A 60 -17.75 -11.55 -22.14
N GLN A 61 -16.52 -11.24 -22.54
CA GLN A 61 -16.14 -11.11 -23.94
C GLN A 61 -16.37 -12.42 -24.70
N PHE A 62 -16.00 -13.57 -24.13
CA PHE A 62 -16.25 -14.87 -24.75
C PHE A 62 -17.75 -15.12 -24.94
N ARG A 63 -18.56 -14.83 -23.91
CA ARG A 63 -20.02 -14.93 -23.96
C ARG A 63 -20.62 -14.03 -25.04
N GLN A 64 -20.15 -12.79 -25.16
CA GLN A 64 -20.61 -11.86 -26.19
C GLN A 64 -20.30 -12.35 -27.60
N ARG A 65 -19.09 -12.89 -27.83
CA ARG A 65 -18.72 -13.48 -29.12
C ARG A 65 -19.63 -14.65 -29.48
N LEU A 66 -19.95 -15.52 -28.52
CA LEU A 66 -20.88 -16.63 -28.76
C LEU A 66 -22.28 -16.15 -29.15
N GLN A 67 -22.80 -15.13 -28.46
CA GLN A 67 -24.08 -14.52 -28.81
C GLN A 67 -24.05 -13.88 -30.20
N GLN A 68 -22.98 -13.18 -30.54
CA GLN A 68 -22.78 -12.58 -31.85
C GLN A 68 -22.75 -13.64 -32.95
N SER A 69 -22.03 -14.75 -32.77
CA SER A 69 -22.01 -15.85 -33.74
C SER A 69 -23.38 -16.52 -33.92
N GLN A 70 -24.17 -16.65 -32.85
CA GLN A 70 -25.55 -17.16 -32.95
C GLN A 70 -26.45 -16.20 -33.73
N LEU A 71 -26.34 -14.89 -33.45
CA LEU A 71 -27.09 -13.85 -34.16
C LEU A 71 -26.72 -13.82 -35.65
N GLU A 72 -25.42 -13.86 -35.96
CA GLU A 72 -24.92 -13.93 -37.33
C GLU A 72 -25.46 -15.16 -38.07
N GLY A 73 -25.44 -16.34 -37.44
CA GLY A 73 -26.03 -17.56 -38.00
C GLY A 73 -27.53 -17.45 -38.28
N GLN A 74 -28.28 -16.81 -37.38
CA GLN A 74 -29.71 -16.53 -37.58
C GLN A 74 -29.95 -15.55 -38.74
N GLN A 75 -29.14 -14.48 -38.83
CA GLN A 75 -29.21 -13.50 -39.92
C GLN A 75 -28.92 -14.18 -41.27
N ILE A 76 -27.87 -14.99 -41.37
CA ILE A 76 -27.53 -15.74 -42.58
C ILE A 76 -28.67 -16.68 -42.99
N SER A 77 -29.24 -17.44 -42.05
CA SER A 77 -30.37 -18.34 -42.31
C SER A 77 -31.62 -17.59 -42.79
N ALA A 78 -31.93 -16.44 -42.17
CA ALA A 78 -33.05 -15.60 -42.57
C ALA A 78 -32.84 -14.99 -43.96
N LEU A 79 -31.63 -14.53 -44.29
CA LEU A 79 -31.29 -14.02 -45.62
C LEU A 79 -31.41 -15.12 -46.70
N ALA A 80 -30.88 -16.31 -46.42
CA ALA A 80 -30.97 -17.46 -47.31
C ALA A 80 -32.43 -17.87 -47.56
N SER A 81 -33.27 -17.85 -46.51
CA SER A 81 -34.70 -18.20 -46.60
C SER A 81 -35.53 -17.19 -47.39
N ASN A 82 -35.16 -15.90 -47.36
CA ASN A 82 -35.84 -14.83 -48.11
C ASN A 82 -35.35 -14.69 -49.57
N GLY A 83 -34.50 -15.59 -50.06
CA GLY A 83 -33.97 -15.55 -51.44
C GLY A 83 -32.98 -14.41 -51.69
N GLY A 84 -32.48 -13.76 -50.63
CA GLY A 84 -31.48 -12.71 -50.73
C GLY A 84 -30.11 -13.29 -51.07
N ALA A 85 -29.52 -12.86 -52.20
CA ALA A 85 -28.14 -13.21 -52.51
C ALA A 85 -27.20 -12.67 -51.41
N ILE A 86 -26.57 -13.57 -50.67
CA ILE A 86 -25.51 -13.28 -49.71
C ILE A 86 -24.31 -12.76 -50.52
N GLY A 87 -24.34 -11.48 -50.92
CA GLY A 87 -23.28 -10.89 -51.74
C GLY A 87 -23.62 -9.65 -52.56
N ILE A 88 -24.90 -9.23 -52.72
CA ILE A 88 -25.25 -8.06 -53.56
C ILE A 88 -25.82 -6.91 -52.70
N GLY A 89 -25.02 -5.85 -52.54
CA GLY A 89 -25.42 -4.43 -52.42
C GLY A 89 -26.17 -3.90 -51.18
N SER A 90 -26.61 -4.73 -50.22
CA SER A 90 -27.25 -4.24 -48.96
C SER A 90 -27.19 -5.29 -47.85
N SER A 91 -27.40 -6.56 -48.21
CA SER A 91 -27.34 -7.73 -47.31
C SER A 91 -25.96 -7.98 -46.70
N GLY A 92 -24.89 -7.81 -47.48
CA GLY A 92 -23.50 -7.96 -47.00
C GLY A 92 -23.07 -6.81 -46.09
N ASP A 93 -23.52 -5.58 -46.39
CA ASP A 93 -23.23 -4.40 -45.57
C ASP A 93 -23.90 -4.49 -44.19
N LEU A 94 -25.09 -5.08 -44.12
CA LEU A 94 -25.81 -5.27 -42.86
C LEU A 94 -25.14 -6.31 -41.94
N LEU A 95 -24.65 -7.42 -42.51
CA LEU A 95 -23.84 -8.42 -41.78
C LEU A 95 -22.49 -7.84 -41.32
N SER A 96 -21.83 -7.08 -42.20
CA SER A 96 -20.59 -6.34 -41.91
C SER A 96 -20.78 -5.35 -40.75
N HIS A 97 -21.84 -4.54 -40.78
CA HIS A 97 -22.15 -3.58 -39.72
C HIS A 97 -22.45 -4.28 -38.38
N SER A 98 -23.23 -5.37 -38.42
CA SER A 98 -23.52 -6.20 -37.24
C SER A 98 -22.24 -6.75 -36.61
N TYR A 99 -21.30 -7.25 -37.42
CA TYR A 99 -20.01 -7.74 -36.96
C TYR A 99 -19.16 -6.63 -36.32
N ILE A 100 -19.08 -5.45 -36.96
CA ILE A 100 -18.33 -4.31 -36.42
C ILE A 100 -18.90 -3.87 -35.07
N MET A 101 -20.23 -3.79 -34.95
CA MET A 101 -20.89 -3.44 -33.68
C MET A 101 -20.64 -4.50 -32.60
N GLY A 102 -20.72 -5.79 -32.94
CA GLY A 102 -20.39 -6.87 -32.00
C GLY A 102 -18.94 -6.81 -31.51
N GLN A 103 -17.99 -6.46 -32.38
CA GLN A 103 -16.59 -6.26 -32.01
C GLN A 103 -16.40 -5.01 -31.14
N TYR A 104 -17.13 -3.93 -31.41
CA TYR A 104 -17.13 -2.73 -30.58
C TYR A 104 -17.66 -3.02 -29.17
N ASP A 105 -18.75 -3.77 -29.05
CA ASP A 105 -19.29 -4.21 -27.76
C ASP A 105 -18.30 -5.11 -27.01
N ASN A 106 -17.66 -6.05 -27.73
CA ASN A 106 -16.63 -6.90 -27.16
C ASN A 106 -15.45 -6.11 -26.60
N ASN A 107 -14.95 -5.14 -27.37
CA ASN A 107 -13.87 -4.26 -26.92
C ASN A 107 -14.31 -3.38 -25.76
N THR A 108 -15.57 -2.95 -25.73
CA THR A 108 -16.11 -2.16 -24.62
C THR A 108 -16.12 -2.96 -23.31
N ILE A 109 -16.50 -4.24 -23.35
CA ILE A 109 -16.43 -5.14 -22.19
C ILE A 109 -15.00 -5.24 -21.66
N GLY A 110 -14.03 -5.51 -22.54
CA GLY A 110 -12.61 -5.61 -22.17
C GLY A 110 -12.08 -4.30 -21.56
N ASN A 111 -12.35 -3.18 -22.23
CA ASN A 111 -11.95 -1.85 -21.73
C ASN A 111 -12.55 -1.52 -20.36
N ASN A 112 -13.76 -1.97 -20.06
CA ASN A 112 -14.38 -1.75 -18.76
C ASN A 112 -13.73 -2.62 -17.67
N ALA A 113 -13.44 -3.88 -17.99
CA ALA A 113 -12.69 -4.78 -17.10
C ALA A 113 -11.28 -4.25 -16.82
N ASP A 114 -10.56 -3.80 -17.85
CA ASP A 114 -9.22 -3.21 -17.71
C ASP A 114 -9.23 -1.95 -16.84
N LYS A 115 -10.26 -1.10 -16.96
CA LYS A 115 -10.43 0.08 -16.10
C LYS A 115 -10.67 -0.30 -14.65
N GLU A 116 -11.51 -1.31 -14.39
CA GLU A 116 -11.77 -1.81 -13.04
C GLU A 116 -10.48 -2.38 -12.44
N ALA A 117 -9.78 -3.22 -13.20
CA ALA A 117 -8.51 -3.82 -12.81
C ALA A 117 -7.43 -2.77 -12.55
N TYR A 118 -7.31 -1.76 -13.40
CA TYR A 118 -6.40 -0.63 -13.18
C TYR A 118 -6.71 0.10 -11.86
N GLY A 119 -7.99 0.32 -11.54
CA GLY A 119 -8.40 0.91 -10.27
C GLY A 119 -7.89 0.11 -9.06
N TYR A 120 -8.04 -1.20 -9.08
CA TYR A 120 -7.51 -2.07 -8.02
C TYR A 120 -5.98 -2.11 -7.99
N ARG A 121 -5.30 -2.10 -9.14
CA ARG A 121 -3.82 -2.02 -9.21
C ARG A 121 -3.29 -0.72 -8.63
N VAL A 122 -3.98 0.41 -8.86
CA VAL A 122 -3.67 1.70 -8.22
C VAL A 122 -3.83 1.59 -6.70
N GLN A 123 -4.91 0.96 -6.22
CA GLN A 123 -5.11 0.73 -4.80
C GLN A 123 -4.01 -0.16 -4.20
N SER A 124 -3.59 -1.22 -4.91
CA SER A 124 -2.45 -2.07 -4.53
C SER A 124 -1.13 -1.29 -4.43
N ALA A 125 -0.87 -0.41 -5.40
CA ALA A 125 0.29 0.47 -5.37
C ALA A 125 0.26 1.43 -4.17
N ASN A 126 -0.91 2.01 -3.85
CA ASN A 126 -1.08 2.88 -2.70
C ASN A 126 -0.78 2.14 -1.39
N TYR A 127 -1.33 0.94 -1.19
CA TYR A 127 -1.03 0.13 -0.01
C TYR A 127 0.45 -0.25 0.08
N THR A 128 1.07 -0.57 -1.05
CA THR A 128 2.51 -0.86 -1.11
C THR A 128 3.34 0.35 -0.69
N ASN A 129 2.99 1.54 -1.16
CA ASN A 129 3.64 2.79 -0.78
C ASN A 129 3.46 3.10 0.71
N GLU A 130 2.24 2.96 1.24
CA GLU A 130 1.97 3.13 2.67
C GLU A 130 2.75 2.12 3.52
N ALA A 131 2.88 0.87 3.08
CA ALA A 131 3.69 -0.13 3.77
C ALA A 131 5.18 0.28 3.84
N GLN A 132 5.72 0.83 2.76
CA GLN A 132 7.09 1.35 2.74
C GLN A 132 7.25 2.55 3.68
N LEU A 133 6.31 3.49 3.65
CA LEU A 133 6.29 4.64 4.54
C LEU A 133 6.23 4.22 6.02
N ASN A 134 5.36 3.27 6.37
CA ASN A 134 5.27 2.74 7.73
C ASN A 134 6.58 2.07 8.17
N ARG A 135 7.23 1.29 7.31
CA ARG A 135 8.57 0.74 7.61
C ARG A 135 9.62 1.81 7.84
N MET A 136 9.60 2.87 7.03
CA MET A 136 10.50 4.01 7.22
C MET A 136 10.22 4.73 8.54
N ALA A 137 8.95 4.98 8.85
CA ALA A 137 8.52 5.58 10.11
C ALA A 137 8.95 4.72 11.31
N GLY A 138 8.81 3.40 11.23
CA GLY A 138 9.28 2.47 12.27
C GLY A 138 10.80 2.51 12.48
N LYS A 139 11.58 2.52 11.40
CA LYS A 139 13.05 2.67 11.49
C LYS A 139 13.44 4.02 12.10
N ASN A 140 12.74 5.09 11.72
CA ASN A 140 12.96 6.42 12.27
C ASN A 140 12.59 6.50 13.75
N ALA A 141 11.49 5.89 14.17
CA ALA A 141 11.05 5.81 15.56
C ALA A 141 12.08 5.07 16.43
N LYS A 142 12.62 3.95 15.95
CA LYS A 142 13.73 3.25 16.61
C LYS A 142 14.95 4.15 16.76
N LYS A 143 15.35 4.82 15.68
CA LYS A 143 16.52 5.72 15.68
C LYS A 143 16.31 6.89 16.64
N ALA A 144 15.12 7.48 16.64
CA ALA A 144 14.74 8.54 17.56
C ALA A 144 14.76 8.05 19.02
N GLY A 145 14.25 6.86 19.31
CA GLY A 145 14.32 6.26 20.65
C GLY A 145 15.76 6.06 21.14
N ILE A 146 16.67 5.57 20.28
CA ILE A 146 18.10 5.45 20.60
C ILE A 146 18.73 6.82 20.84
N MET A 147 18.45 7.79 19.96
CA MET A 147 19.00 9.14 20.09
C MET A 147 18.50 9.82 21.36
N ASN A 148 17.19 9.75 21.64
CA ASN A 148 16.56 10.31 22.84
C ASN A 148 17.12 9.67 24.12
N ALA A 149 17.33 8.36 24.11
CA ALA A 149 17.98 7.64 25.21
C ALA A 149 19.42 8.17 25.44
N GLY A 150 20.19 8.36 24.36
CA GLY A 150 21.53 8.94 24.41
C GLY A 150 21.55 10.38 24.94
N THR A 151 20.65 11.26 24.46
CA THR A 151 20.51 12.63 25.00
C THR A 151 20.02 12.64 26.44
N THR A 152 19.17 11.70 26.86
CA THR A 152 18.71 11.60 28.26
C THR A 152 19.87 11.23 29.18
N LEU A 153 20.70 10.25 28.77
CA LEU A 153 21.93 9.90 29.49
C LEU A 153 22.91 11.07 29.54
N LEU A 154 23.14 11.74 28.41
CA LEU A 154 24.06 12.88 28.34
C LEU A 154 23.56 14.07 29.17
N SER A 155 22.26 14.35 29.15
CA SER A 155 21.65 15.42 29.95
C SER A 155 21.79 15.12 31.45
N GLY A 156 21.53 13.87 31.85
CA GLY A 156 21.77 13.43 33.23
C GLY A 156 23.24 13.57 33.65
N ALA A 157 24.18 13.21 32.77
CA ALA A 157 25.61 13.38 33.01
C ALA A 157 26.05 14.86 33.09
N SER A 158 25.47 15.74 32.26
CA SER A 158 25.75 17.18 32.28
C SER A 158 25.20 17.89 33.52
N GLN A 159 23.99 17.51 33.98
CA GLN A 159 23.45 17.98 35.25
C GLN A 159 24.33 17.55 36.40
N PHE A 160 24.79 16.29 36.39
CA PHE A 160 25.75 15.81 37.37
C PHE A 160 27.05 16.64 37.36
N GLY A 161 27.71 16.74 36.20
CA GLY A 161 28.97 17.49 36.04
C GLY A 161 28.87 18.96 36.46
N SER A 162 27.78 19.65 36.11
CA SER A 162 27.56 21.04 36.50
C SER A 162 27.43 21.20 38.01
N THR A 163 26.71 20.31 38.69
CA THR A 163 26.55 20.35 40.16
C THR A 163 27.90 20.21 40.89
N PHE A 164 28.79 19.33 40.41
CA PHE A 164 30.14 19.17 40.99
C PHE A 164 31.07 20.34 40.65
N GLN A 165 30.93 20.95 39.48
CA GLN A 165 31.73 22.11 39.08
C GLN A 165 31.34 23.36 39.90
N PHE A 166 30.06 23.53 40.23
CA PHE A 166 29.61 24.56 41.18
C PHE A 166 30.01 24.25 42.63
N ASP A 167 30.00 22.98 43.07
CA ASP A 167 30.46 22.62 44.44
C ASP A 167 31.98 22.84 44.60
N ASN A 168 32.82 22.52 43.58
CA ASN A 168 34.27 22.77 43.62
C ASN A 168 34.66 24.26 43.51
N GLY A 169 33.82 25.11 42.90
CA GLY A 169 34.03 26.56 42.89
C GLY A 169 33.77 27.22 44.25
N SER A 170 32.99 26.59 45.13
CA SER A 170 32.68 27.10 46.47
C SER A 170 33.72 26.72 47.54
N LEU A 171 34.60 25.75 47.26
CA LEU A 171 35.68 25.33 48.15
C LEU A 171 36.98 26.14 47.99
N ALA A 172 37.03 27.09 47.04
CA ALA A 172 38.18 27.99 46.85
C ALA A 172 38.09 29.31 47.63
N TYR A 173 37.06 29.52 48.46
CA TYR A 173 36.88 30.74 49.26
C TYR A 173 36.39 30.44 50.68
N ARG A 174 37.19 29.71 51.46
CA ARG A 174 37.17 29.75 52.93
C ARG A 174 38.57 29.54 53.49
#